data_AF-A0AA96VYV0-F1
#
_entry.id   AF-A0AA96VYV0-F1
#
_cell.length_a   1.000
_cell.length_b   1.000
_cell.length_c   1.000
_cell.angle_alpha   90.00
_cell.angle_beta   90.00
_cell.angle_gamma   90.00
#
_symmetry.space_group_name_H-M   'P 1'
#
loop_
_entity.id
_entity.type
_entity.pdbx_description
1 polymer ?
#
loop_
_entity_poly.entity_id
_entity_poly.type
_entity_poly.pdbx_seq_one_letter_code
_entity_poly.pdbx_strand_id
1 'polypeptide(L)'
;MTKRGVLLGWGGLVVLLGVGVGVWWGWFRAPYALADSPRVDVTVRAAKSEYPDVRVTAEDVDTLVRVYVQRLKAGDVEGLMELAGPAYDGTRGAAYEQVREFGEGARGPVEVTVLEGDVDYFNPVRLTYDRTGQEQELLLVKDDGYWWVGLGEGDPAAGM
;
A
#
# COMPACT_ATOMS: atom_id res chain seq x y z
N MET A 1 -53.97 4.23 39.82
CA MET A 1 -53.35 2.90 39.64
C MET A 1 -53.30 2.69 38.12
N THR A 2 -52.19 2.62 37.38
CA THR A 2 -50.89 1.94 37.61
C THR A 2 -49.87 2.41 36.53
N LYS A 3 -48.61 2.71 36.94
CA LYS A 3 -47.27 2.62 36.27
C LYS A 3 -47.03 3.29 34.88
N ARG A 4 -46.06 4.23 34.74
CA ARG A 4 -44.64 4.07 34.27
C ARG A 4 -44.52 3.21 32.99
N GLY A 5 -43.90 3.56 31.87
CA GLY A 5 -42.88 4.53 31.48
C GLY A 5 -42.00 3.88 30.38
N VAL A 6 -41.28 4.69 29.59
CA VAL A 6 -40.04 4.37 28.85
C VAL A 6 -40.13 3.76 27.44
N LEU A 7 -39.58 4.54 26.49
CA LEU A 7 -38.74 4.27 25.31
C LEU A 7 -38.85 2.90 24.61
N LEU A 8 -38.92 2.95 23.28
CA LEU A 8 -37.85 2.47 22.40
C LEU A 8 -38.24 2.64 20.93
N GLY A 9 -37.50 3.50 20.22
CA GLY A 9 -37.48 3.51 18.76
C GLY A 9 -36.84 2.21 18.26
N TRP A 10 -37.57 1.52 17.39
CA TRP A 10 -37.14 0.39 16.56
C TRP A 10 -37.58 0.79 15.14
N GLY A 11 -36.77 0.74 14.09
CA GLY A 11 -35.65 -0.15 13.80
C GLY A 11 -35.98 -0.85 12.47
N GLY A 12 -35.10 -0.73 11.47
CA GLY A 12 -35.17 -1.47 10.20
C GLY A 12 -34.60 -0.67 9.03
N LEU A 13 -33.28 -0.79 8.76
CA LEU A 13 -32.66 -1.58 7.66
C LEU A 13 -32.89 -0.90 6.28
N VAL A 14 -31.89 -0.64 5.44
CA VAL A 14 -31.21 -1.65 4.63
C VAL A 14 -29.75 -1.28 4.32
N VAL A 15 -28.91 -2.26 4.60
CA VAL A 15 -27.51 -2.45 4.21
C VAL A 15 -27.35 -2.46 2.69
N LEU A 16 -26.45 -1.61 2.16
CA LEU A 16 -25.83 -1.82 0.86
C LEU A 16 -24.32 -2.03 1.08
N LEU A 17 -23.99 -3.23 1.58
CA LEU A 17 -22.63 -3.78 1.58
C LEU A 17 -22.67 -5.07 0.76
N GLY A 18 -22.03 -5.03 -0.40
CA GLY A 18 -21.98 -6.12 -1.38
C GLY A 18 -21.92 -5.45 -2.73
N VAL A 19 -20.73 -5.14 -3.24
CA VAL A 19 -19.73 -6.09 -3.74
C VAL A 19 -18.33 -5.51 -3.46
N GLY A 20 -17.43 -6.27 -2.82
CA GLY A 20 -16.06 -5.81 -2.55
C GLY A 20 -15.37 -6.41 -1.32
N VAL A 21 -16.01 -7.32 -0.58
CA VAL A 21 -15.49 -7.83 0.70
C VAL A 21 -14.66 -9.11 0.55
N GLY A 22 -14.70 -9.78 -0.60
CA GLY A 22 -14.07 -11.09 -0.79
C GLY A 22 -12.55 -11.06 -0.93
N VAL A 23 -12.00 -10.05 -1.61
CA VAL A 23 -10.55 -9.96 -1.89
C VAL A 23 -9.78 -9.38 -0.69
N TRP A 24 -10.45 -8.56 0.14
CA TRP A 24 -9.83 -7.79 1.22
C TRP A 24 -9.34 -8.65 2.41
N TRP A 25 -9.96 -9.79 2.70
CA TRP A 25 -9.65 -10.55 3.92
C TRP A 25 -8.28 -11.26 3.86
N GLY A 26 -7.79 -11.59 2.66
CA GLY A 26 -6.51 -12.30 2.48
C GLY A 26 -5.26 -11.47 2.77
N TRP A 27 -5.34 -10.14 2.61
CA TRP A 27 -4.18 -9.24 2.71
C TRP A 27 -3.85 -8.73 4.12
N PHE A 28 -4.64 -9.07 5.14
CA PHE A 28 -4.29 -8.74 6.53
C PHE A 28 -3.21 -9.64 7.14
N ARG A 29 -2.55 -10.52 6.36
CA ARG A 29 -1.36 -11.23 6.83
C ARG A 29 -0.13 -10.32 6.76
N ALA A 30 0.78 -10.47 7.71
CA ALA A 30 2.12 -9.90 7.59
C ALA A 30 2.69 -10.29 6.20
N PRO A 31 3.24 -9.34 5.42
CA PRO A 31 3.78 -8.03 5.80
C PRO A 31 2.85 -6.79 5.61
N TYR A 32 1.61 -6.96 5.12
CA TYR A 32 0.74 -5.82 4.74
C TYR A 32 -0.24 -5.35 5.82
N ALA A 33 -0.19 -5.96 7.00
CA ALA A 33 -0.98 -5.48 8.12
C ALA A 33 -0.59 -4.01 8.40
N LEU A 34 -1.57 -3.10 8.31
CA LEU A 34 -1.38 -1.72 8.74
C LEU A 34 -0.96 -1.78 10.21
N ALA A 35 0.29 -1.42 10.49
CA ALA A 35 0.81 -1.44 11.84
C ALA A 35 0.09 -0.41 12.72
N ASP A 36 0.31 -0.46 14.03
CA ASP A 36 0.00 0.62 14.98
C ASP A 36 0.87 1.89 14.74
N SER A 37 1.17 2.15 13.47
CA SER A 37 2.01 3.21 12.93
C SER A 37 1.19 4.47 12.64
N PRO A 38 1.85 5.61 12.40
CA PRO A 38 1.16 6.87 12.12
C PRO A 38 0.25 6.74 10.90
N ARG A 39 -0.97 7.27 10.99
CA ARG A 39 -1.86 7.40 9.82
C ARG A 39 -1.17 8.21 8.72
N VAL A 40 -1.38 7.81 7.47
CA VAL A 40 -0.87 8.49 6.27
C VAL A 40 -2.02 9.00 5.42
N ASP A 41 -1.76 10.06 4.66
CA ASP A 41 -2.67 10.60 3.66
C ASP A 41 -2.11 10.23 2.29
N VAL A 42 -2.71 9.21 1.67
CA VAL A 42 -2.23 8.61 0.42
C VAL A 42 -3.38 8.47 -0.55
N THR A 43 -3.22 9.02 -1.74
CA THR A 43 -4.14 8.87 -2.86
C THR A 43 -3.49 8.00 -3.93
N VAL A 44 -4.06 6.83 -4.19
CA VAL A 44 -3.57 5.92 -5.24
C VAL A 44 -4.46 6.03 -6.48
N ARG A 45 -3.83 6.19 -7.64
CA ARG A 45 -4.51 6.26 -8.94
C ARG A 45 -3.76 5.44 -9.97
N ALA A 46 -4.49 4.80 -10.86
CA ALA A 46 -3.92 4.24 -12.08
C ALA A 46 -3.56 5.36 -13.06
N ALA A 47 -2.43 5.22 -13.76
CA ALA A 47 -2.16 6.00 -14.96
C ALA A 47 -3.29 5.77 -15.99
N LYS A 48 -3.50 6.76 -16.86
CA LYS A 48 -4.39 6.55 -18.01
C LYS A 48 -3.76 5.49 -18.91
N SER A 49 -4.39 4.32 -18.97
CA SER A 49 -4.04 3.23 -19.88
C SER A 49 -5.29 2.79 -20.62
N GLU A 50 -5.11 2.31 -21.84
CA GLU A 50 -6.17 1.64 -22.61
C GLU A 50 -6.42 0.21 -22.10
N TYR A 51 -5.50 -0.33 -21.29
CA TYR A 51 -5.59 -1.66 -20.73
C TYR A 51 -6.24 -1.65 -19.34
N PRO A 52 -7.26 -2.49 -19.10
CA PRO A 52 -7.97 -2.54 -17.82
C PRO A 52 -7.08 -3.00 -16.66
N ASP A 53 -5.94 -3.64 -16.96
CA ASP A 53 -5.06 -4.28 -15.99
C ASP A 53 -4.40 -3.27 -15.04
N VAL A 54 -4.07 -2.06 -15.51
CA VAL A 54 -3.44 -1.02 -14.66
C VAL A 54 -4.39 -0.55 -13.55
N ARG A 55 -5.70 -0.53 -13.79
CA ARG A 55 -6.68 -0.19 -12.76
C ARG A 55 -6.80 -1.30 -11.71
N VAL A 56 -6.81 -2.56 -12.14
CA VAL A 56 -6.83 -3.71 -11.24
C VAL A 56 -5.56 -3.73 -10.39
N THR A 57 -4.39 -3.52 -11.01
CA THR A 57 -3.13 -3.43 -10.28
C THR A 57 -3.12 -2.28 -9.28
N ALA A 58 -3.72 -1.13 -9.61
CA ALA A 58 -3.82 -0.02 -8.66
C ALA A 58 -4.64 -0.36 -7.41
N GLU A 59 -5.71 -1.13 -7.57
CA GLU A 59 -6.47 -1.68 -6.44
C GLU A 59 -5.64 -2.72 -5.67
N ASP A 60 -4.87 -3.54 -6.39
CA ASP A 60 -4.04 -4.59 -5.80
C ASP A 60 -2.90 -4.07 -4.93
N VAL A 61 -2.26 -2.98 -5.34
CA VAL A 61 -1.07 -2.44 -4.66
C VAL A 61 -1.39 -1.34 -3.64
N ASP A 62 -2.64 -0.87 -3.56
CA ASP A 62 -3.03 0.24 -2.67
C ASP A 62 -2.61 -0.01 -1.22
N THR A 63 -2.85 -1.22 -0.71
CA THR A 63 -2.48 -1.57 0.68
C THR A 63 -0.96 -1.57 0.87
N LEU A 64 -0.19 -2.17 -0.06
CA LEU A 64 1.26 -2.21 0.01
C LEU A 64 1.85 -0.79 0.02
N VAL A 65 1.41 0.08 -0.88
CA VAL A 65 1.93 1.45 -0.97
C VAL A 65 1.58 2.25 0.29
N ARG A 66 0.38 2.08 0.85
CA ARG A 66 0.02 2.72 2.11
C ARG A 66 0.91 2.26 3.26
N VAL A 67 1.18 0.96 3.37
CA VAL A 67 2.08 0.42 4.41
C VAL A 67 3.49 0.97 4.20
N TYR A 68 4.00 0.96 2.96
CA TYR A 68 5.31 1.54 2.62
C TYR A 68 5.45 2.99 3.10
N VAL A 69 4.48 3.86 2.76
CA VAL A 69 4.49 5.27 3.20
C VAL A 69 4.35 5.39 4.73
N GLN A 70 3.59 4.50 5.39
CA GLN A 70 3.52 4.48 6.86
C GLN A 70 4.87 4.18 7.49
N ARG A 71 5.61 3.18 6.96
CA ARG A 71 6.93 2.83 7.46
C ARG A 71 7.94 3.95 7.22
N LEU A 72 7.90 4.60 6.05
CA LEU A 72 8.69 5.81 5.78
C LEU A 72 8.41 6.91 6.81
N LYS A 73 7.12 7.23 7.03
CA LYS A 73 6.70 8.27 7.99
C LYS A 73 7.13 7.95 9.42
N ALA A 74 7.10 6.68 9.80
CA ALA A 74 7.52 6.19 11.11
C ALA A 74 9.06 6.14 11.27
N GLY A 75 9.82 6.20 10.17
CA GLY A 75 11.24 5.90 10.17
C GLY A 75 11.55 4.42 10.45
N ASP A 76 10.61 3.54 10.12
CA ASP A 76 10.66 2.11 10.43
C ASP A 76 11.45 1.34 9.37
N VAL A 77 12.77 1.33 9.54
CA VAL A 77 13.71 0.64 8.64
C VAL A 77 13.45 -0.87 8.62
N GLU A 78 13.17 -1.48 9.78
CA GLU A 78 12.92 -2.92 9.87
C GLU A 78 11.61 -3.28 9.17
N GLY A 79 10.54 -2.51 9.41
CA GLY A 79 9.26 -2.69 8.72
C GLY A 79 9.33 -2.48 7.21
N LEU A 80 10.23 -1.64 6.70
CA LEU A 80 10.48 -1.54 5.25
C LEU A 80 11.18 -2.78 4.69
N MET A 81 12.11 -3.38 5.44
CA MET A 81 12.79 -4.60 5.02
C MET A 81 11.80 -5.77 4.88
N GLU A 82 10.76 -5.82 5.70
CA GLU A 82 9.70 -6.84 5.62
C GLU A 82 8.83 -6.73 4.36
N LEU A 83 8.81 -5.55 3.71
CA LEU A 83 8.13 -5.34 2.44
C LEU A 83 8.97 -5.74 1.23
N ALA A 84 10.27 -5.97 1.41
CA ALA A 84 11.17 -6.33 0.32
C ALA A 84 10.86 -7.73 -0.21
N GLY A 85 10.94 -7.91 -1.53
CA GLY A 85 10.76 -9.22 -2.14
C GLY A 85 11.84 -10.22 -1.68
N PRO A 86 11.54 -11.53 -1.64
CA PRO A 86 12.45 -12.54 -1.13
C PRO A 86 13.73 -12.70 -1.96
N ALA A 87 13.72 -12.24 -3.22
CA ALA A 87 14.86 -12.25 -4.13
C ALA A 87 15.83 -11.06 -3.95
N TYR A 88 15.57 -10.16 -3.00
CA TYR A 88 16.39 -8.96 -2.77
C TYR A 88 17.31 -9.10 -1.55
N ASP A 89 18.58 -8.75 -1.77
CA ASP A 89 19.63 -8.63 -0.77
C ASP A 89 19.96 -7.17 -0.47
N GLY A 90 20.74 -6.91 0.58
CA GLY A 90 21.16 -5.55 0.95
C GLY A 90 20.00 -4.64 1.42
N THR A 91 18.84 -5.23 1.70
CA THR A 91 17.57 -4.54 2.01
C THR A 91 17.69 -3.52 3.15
N ARG A 92 18.52 -3.79 4.16
CA ARG A 92 18.73 -2.87 5.29
C ARG A 92 19.32 -1.52 4.88
N GLY A 93 20.34 -1.53 4.01
CA GLY A 93 20.99 -0.31 3.54
C GLY A 93 20.03 0.53 2.72
N ALA A 94 19.36 -0.12 1.76
CA ALA A 94 18.34 0.51 0.93
C ALA A 94 17.17 1.06 1.78
N ALA A 95 16.64 0.30 2.74
CA ALA A 95 15.58 0.74 3.64
C ALA A 95 15.97 2.01 4.43
N TYR A 96 17.21 2.04 4.95
CA TYR A 96 17.72 3.22 5.64
C TYR A 96 17.80 4.45 4.71
N GLU A 97 18.26 4.26 3.47
CA GLU A 97 18.31 5.33 2.48
C GLU A 97 16.92 5.87 2.14
N GLN A 98 15.95 4.98 1.93
CA GLN A 98 14.55 5.35 1.67
C GLN A 98 13.96 6.18 2.81
N VAL A 99 14.15 5.75 4.08
CA VAL A 99 13.71 6.52 5.26
C VAL A 99 14.39 7.88 5.31
N ARG A 100 15.71 7.92 5.10
CA ARG A 100 16.49 9.16 5.15
C ARG A 100 16.04 10.15 4.08
N GLU A 101 15.75 9.68 2.89
CA GLU A 101 15.47 10.53 1.72
C GLU A 101 14.00 10.96 1.64
N PHE A 102 13.07 10.06 1.94
CA PHE A 102 11.62 10.29 1.73
C PHE A 102 10.79 10.32 3.02
N GLY A 103 11.38 9.99 4.18
CA GLY A 103 10.65 9.97 5.45
C GLY A 103 10.03 11.31 5.85
N GLU A 104 10.67 12.42 5.52
CA GLU A 104 10.08 13.76 5.74
C GLU A 104 8.92 14.03 4.77
N GLY A 105 9.05 13.65 3.49
CA GLY A 105 7.98 13.75 2.49
C GLY A 105 6.72 12.97 2.90
N ALA A 106 6.91 11.75 3.39
CA ALA A 106 5.84 10.86 3.86
C ALA A 106 5.02 11.40 5.05
N ARG A 107 5.45 12.50 5.69
CA ARG A 107 4.68 13.17 6.74
C ARG A 107 3.54 14.05 6.21
N GLY A 108 3.56 14.38 4.92
CA GLY A 108 2.48 15.09 4.23
C GLY A 108 1.61 14.18 3.35
N PRO A 109 0.72 14.77 2.54
CA PRO A 109 0.00 14.05 1.49
C PRO A 109 0.97 13.45 0.47
N VAL A 110 0.64 12.25 0.00
CA VAL A 110 1.39 11.54 -1.04
C VAL A 110 0.43 11.10 -2.15
N GLU A 111 0.66 11.60 -3.35
CA GLU A 111 -0.04 11.15 -4.54
C GLU A 111 0.74 10.02 -5.19
N VAL A 112 0.06 8.93 -5.53
CA VAL A 112 0.66 7.73 -6.11
C VAL A 112 0.01 7.45 -7.45
N THR A 113 0.85 7.34 -8.48
CA THR A 113 0.43 6.93 -9.81
C THR A 113 1.00 5.55 -10.11
N VAL A 114 0.13 4.56 -10.27
CA VAL A 114 0.51 3.22 -10.73
C VAL A 114 0.67 3.27 -12.25
N LEU A 115 1.88 2.99 -12.71
CA LEU A 115 2.20 3.02 -14.12
C LEU A 115 1.94 1.66 -14.75
N GLU A 116 1.75 1.67 -16.07
CA GLU A 116 1.68 0.45 -16.85
C GLU A 116 3.04 -0.27 -16.77
N GLY A 117 2.99 -1.54 -16.37
CA GLY A 117 4.18 -2.40 -16.37
C GLY A 117 4.39 -3.00 -17.75
N ASP A 118 5.64 -3.20 -18.13
CA ASP A 118 5.97 -3.91 -19.38
C ASP A 118 5.65 -5.42 -19.29
N VAL A 119 5.50 -5.94 -18.07
CA VAL A 119 5.19 -7.35 -17.76
C VAL A 119 4.24 -7.44 -16.55
N ASP A 120 3.43 -8.49 -16.50
CA ASP A 120 2.32 -8.66 -15.52
C ASP A 120 2.76 -8.77 -14.04
N TYR A 121 4.05 -8.93 -13.80
CA TYR A 121 4.63 -9.12 -12.47
C TYR A 121 5.56 -7.97 -12.04
N PHE A 122 5.79 -6.96 -12.87
CA PHE A 122 6.51 -5.74 -12.51
C PHE A 122 5.65 -4.52 -12.77
N ASN A 123 5.43 -3.73 -11.73
CA ASN A 123 4.71 -2.47 -11.86
C ASN A 123 5.50 -1.34 -11.22
N PRO A 124 6.00 -0.39 -12.02
CA PRO A 124 6.52 0.84 -11.47
C PRO A 124 5.38 1.68 -10.93
N VAL A 125 5.60 2.29 -9.77
CA VAL A 125 4.71 3.28 -9.17
C VAL A 125 5.49 4.55 -8.91
N ARG A 126 4.89 5.69 -9.25
CA ARG A 126 5.47 7.01 -8.96
C ARG A 126 4.77 7.62 -7.76
N LEU A 127 5.53 7.97 -6.74
CA LEU A 127 5.08 8.69 -5.57
C LEU A 127 5.51 10.15 -5.70
N THR A 128 4.58 11.07 -5.45
CA THR A 128 4.83 12.51 -5.37
C THR A 128 4.55 12.98 -3.95
N TYR A 129 5.58 13.52 -3.30
CA TYR A 129 5.52 13.97 -1.92
C TYR A 129 5.23 15.47 -1.87
N ASP A 130 3.96 15.85 -1.71
CA ASP A 130 3.51 17.25 -1.77
C ASP A 130 4.27 18.18 -0.82
N ARG A 131 4.65 17.66 0.35
CA ARG A 131 5.34 18.41 1.39
C ARG A 131 6.76 18.84 0.97
N THR A 132 7.49 17.97 0.29
CA THR A 132 8.90 18.21 -0.07
C THR A 132 9.07 18.51 -1.56
N GLY A 133 8.04 18.28 -2.38
CA GLY A 133 8.11 18.34 -3.84
C GLY A 133 8.96 17.23 -4.45
N GLN A 134 9.37 16.22 -3.67
CA GLN A 134 10.15 15.10 -4.17
C GLN A 134 9.27 14.15 -4.98
N GLU A 135 9.86 13.54 -6.00
CA GLU A 135 9.30 12.41 -6.70
C GLU A 135 10.15 11.18 -6.42
N GLN A 136 9.50 10.03 -6.31
CA GLN A 136 10.12 8.73 -6.16
C GLN A 136 9.50 7.75 -7.14
N GLU A 137 10.34 7.00 -7.85
CA GLU A 137 9.92 5.82 -8.58
C GLU A 137 10.22 4.58 -7.73
N LEU A 138 9.21 3.74 -7.55
CA LEU A 138 9.29 2.52 -6.76
C LEU A 138 8.85 1.35 -7.64
N LEU A 139 9.66 0.30 -7.70
CA LEU A 139 9.30 -0.92 -8.41
C LEU A 139 8.51 -1.84 -7.47
N LEU A 140 7.34 -2.30 -7.90
CA LEU A 140 6.59 -3.36 -7.24
C LEU A 140 6.70 -4.66 -8.03
N VAL A 141 6.91 -5.76 -7.32
CA VAL A 141 7.12 -7.10 -7.89
C VAL A 141 6.03 -8.05 -7.40
N LYS A 142 5.39 -8.79 -8.30
CA LYS A 142 4.44 -9.84 -7.93
C LYS A 142 5.15 -11.19 -7.89
N ASP A 143 5.14 -11.84 -6.73
CA ASP A 143 5.70 -13.18 -6.53
C ASP A 143 4.81 -14.01 -5.59
N ASP A 144 4.57 -15.27 -5.95
CA ASP A 144 3.65 -16.22 -5.28
C ASP A 144 2.26 -15.63 -4.96
N GLY A 145 1.74 -14.75 -5.83
CA GLY A 145 0.44 -14.09 -5.64
C GLY A 145 0.45 -12.90 -4.66
N TYR A 146 1.62 -12.48 -4.21
CA TYR A 146 1.83 -11.34 -3.31
C TYR A 146 2.63 -10.22 -3.99
N TRP A 147 2.40 -8.97 -3.60
CA TRP A 147 3.14 -7.81 -4.11
C TRP A 147 4.25 -7.39 -3.16
N TRP A 148 5.44 -7.19 -3.67
CA TRP A 148 6.62 -6.85 -2.88
C TRP A 148 7.23 -5.55 -3.39
N VAL A 149 7.99 -4.88 -2.53
CA VAL A 149 8.80 -3.73 -2.93
C VAL A 149 10.14 -4.21 -3.44
N GLY A 150 10.54 -3.75 -4.62
CA GLY A 150 11.91 -3.89 -5.09
C GLY A 150 12.84 -3.00 -4.27
N LEU A 151 13.49 -3.58 -3.26
CA LEU A 151 14.30 -2.85 -2.29
C LEU A 151 15.66 -3.51 -2.11
N GLY A 152 16.73 -2.85 -2.53
CA GLY A 152 18.09 -3.39 -2.47
C GLY A 152 18.54 -3.96 -3.81
N GLU A 153 19.51 -4.87 -3.77
CA GLU A 153 20.06 -5.52 -4.96
C GLU A 153 19.37 -6.87 -5.16
N GLY A 154 18.87 -7.13 -6.36
CA GLY A 154 18.21 -8.39 -6.67
C GLY A 154 17.73 -8.40 -8.10
N ASP A 155 17.75 -9.58 -8.70
CA ASP A 155 17.03 -9.83 -9.93
C ASP A 155 15.78 -10.66 -9.58
N PRO A 156 14.61 -10.02 -9.42
CA PRO A 156 13.38 -10.76 -9.15
C PRO A 156 13.07 -11.81 -10.23
N ALA A 157 13.56 -11.66 -11.48
CA ALA A 157 13.39 -12.65 -12.53
C ALA A 157 14.33 -13.86 -12.40
N ALA A 158 15.35 -13.82 -11.52
CA ALA A 158 16.26 -14.95 -11.32
C ALA A 158 15.62 -16.12 -10.54
N GLY A 159 14.48 -15.89 -9.89
CA GLY A 159 13.72 -16.92 -9.15
C GLY A 159 12.44 -17.39 -9.84
N MET A 160 12.10 -16.85 -11.01
CA MET A 160 10.86 -17.11 -11.77
C MET A 160 11.08 -18.06 -12.96
#